data_AF-A0A1U7Q8R2-F1
#
_entry.id   AF-A0A1U7Q8R2-F1
#
_cell.length_a   1.000
_cell.length_b   1.000
_cell.length_c   1.000
_cell.angle_alpha   90.00
_cell.angle_beta   90.00
_cell.angle_gamma   90.00
#
_symmetry.space_group_name_H-M   'P 1'
#
loop_
_entity.id
_entity.type
_entity.pdbx_description
1 polymer ?
#
loop_
_entity_poly.entity_id
_entity_poly.type
_entity_poly.pdbx_seq_one_letter_code
_entity_poly.pdbx_strand_id
1 'polypeptide(L)'
;MGSGTLLMLLVSNLVLWKNVVSVRLCPSWDSSCQGNLNNMFDYALSLSHEIKNQTDEMLNNFLQDIQYKPGRWYLDGAQSSCHTSTFAILLPEEETKQIKGIFLLQEILTMLGAWKDPLDHVVTELGRMEEAPTAIIARANIVGTAMVGLQEGIRRILGKIYPGFKEFEEYPFWKGLASLQSSDEDLRVFALSSLFQCLKRDSQKIDSNLKLLKCQFAYARGC
;
A
#
# COMPACT_ATOMS: atom_id res chain seq x y z
N MET A 1 55.61 35.51 13.37
CA MET A 1 55.27 34.80 12.12
C MET A 1 55.16 33.32 12.50
N GLY A 2 54.05 32.61 12.35
CA GLY A 2 52.85 32.87 11.58
C GLY A 2 51.56 32.41 12.27
N SER A 3 50.47 32.97 11.75
CA SER A 3 49.07 32.65 12.02
C SER A 3 48.72 31.26 11.47
N GLY A 4 47.76 30.59 12.11
CA GLY A 4 47.27 29.29 11.67
C GLY A 4 46.02 28.84 12.42
N THR A 5 44.98 29.67 12.43
CA THR A 5 43.63 29.27 12.83
C THR A 5 43.10 28.24 11.81
N LEU A 6 42.80 27.01 12.23
CA LEU A 6 41.98 26.10 11.45
C LEU A 6 40.68 25.82 12.19
N LEU A 7 39.69 26.64 11.84
CA LEU A 7 38.28 26.43 12.12
C LEU A 7 37.81 25.32 11.16
N MET A 8 37.42 24.16 11.66
CA MET A 8 36.69 23.17 10.84
C MET A 8 35.24 23.09 11.31
N LEU A 9 34.38 23.32 10.34
CA LEU A 9 32.96 23.61 10.42
C LEU A 9 32.14 22.40 10.91
N LEU A 10 31.18 22.71 11.78
CA LEU A 10 29.98 21.92 12.03
C LEU A 10 29.20 21.71 10.73
N VAL A 11 28.83 20.46 10.43
CA VAL A 11 27.52 20.14 9.85
C VAL A 11 26.99 18.86 10.51
N SER A 12 26.38 19.03 11.68
CA SER A 12 25.31 18.13 12.10
C SER A 12 24.05 18.51 11.34
N ASN A 13 23.46 17.57 10.62
CA ASN A 13 22.00 17.41 10.41
C ASN A 13 21.75 16.29 9.39
N LEU A 14 22.03 15.03 9.76
CA LEU A 14 21.34 13.88 9.17
C LEU A 14 20.00 13.69 9.89
N VAL A 15 19.20 14.75 9.95
CA VAL A 15 17.75 14.57 10.02
C VAL A 15 17.39 14.27 8.58
N LEU A 16 17.29 12.99 8.24
CA LEU A 16 16.64 12.52 7.02
C LEU A 16 15.27 13.20 6.98
N TRP A 17 15.15 14.24 6.17
CA TRP A 17 13.89 14.86 5.87
C TRP A 17 13.04 13.76 5.24
N LYS A 18 12.11 13.20 6.02
CA LYS A 18 10.88 12.66 5.48
C LYS A 18 10.26 13.81 4.72
N ASN A 19 10.54 13.89 3.42
CA ASN A 19 9.71 14.61 2.49
C ASN A 19 8.39 13.84 2.46
N VAL A 20 7.58 14.02 3.50
CA VAL A 20 6.15 13.77 3.41
C VAL A 20 5.70 14.83 2.44
N VAL A 21 5.75 14.50 1.15
CA VAL A 21 4.91 15.17 0.18
C VAL A 21 3.52 15.00 0.77
N SER A 22 3.02 16.04 1.41
CA SER A 22 1.63 16.12 1.80
C SER A 22 0.88 15.98 0.50
N VAL A 23 0.44 14.76 0.20
CA VAL A 23 -0.44 14.47 -0.93
C VAL A 23 -1.53 15.51 -0.80
N ARG A 24 -1.60 16.44 -1.76
CA ARG A 24 -2.70 17.40 -1.78
C ARG A 24 -3.94 16.54 -2.02
N LEU A 25 -4.62 16.21 -0.92
CA LEU A 25 -5.82 15.38 -0.88
C LEU A 25 -6.98 16.01 -1.66
N CYS A 26 -6.80 17.22 -2.18
CA CYS A 26 -7.70 17.90 -3.09
C CYS A 26 -6.85 18.67 -4.13
N PRO A 27 -6.74 18.19 -5.40
CA PRO A 27 -6.48 19.11 -6.50
C PRO A 27 -7.66 20.08 -6.46
N SER A 28 -7.38 21.35 -6.20
CA SER A 28 -8.35 22.42 -5.99
C SER A 28 -9.64 22.21 -6.79
N TRP A 29 -10.78 22.12 -6.10
CA TRP A 29 -12.05 22.80 -6.39
C TRP A 29 -12.81 22.84 -5.06
N ASP A 30 -12.84 24.04 -4.48
CA ASP A 30 -13.42 24.42 -3.19
C ASP A 30 -12.66 23.99 -1.91
N SER A 31 -12.60 24.95 -0.99
CA SER A 31 -12.00 24.91 0.35
C SER A 31 -12.60 23.83 1.28
N SER A 32 -13.70 23.19 0.86
CA SER A 32 -14.46 22.21 1.63
C SER A 32 -14.12 20.75 1.30
N CYS A 33 -13.37 20.46 0.23
CA CYS A 33 -13.21 19.09 -0.32
C CYS A 33 -14.55 18.35 -0.51
N GLN A 34 -15.67 19.06 -0.69
CA GLN A 34 -17.00 18.49 -0.93
C GLN A 34 -17.18 18.11 -2.40
N GLY A 35 -16.32 17.25 -2.94
CA GLY A 35 -16.57 16.60 -4.23
C GLY A 35 -17.86 15.76 -4.18
N ASN A 36 -18.58 15.66 -5.30
CA ASN A 36 -19.65 14.66 -5.43
C ASN A 36 -19.07 13.23 -5.32
N LEU A 37 -19.90 12.22 -5.05
CA LEU A 37 -19.42 10.83 -4.87
C LEU A 37 -18.65 10.34 -6.09
N ASN A 38 -19.06 10.72 -7.30
CA ASN A 38 -18.37 10.32 -8.53
C ASN A 38 -16.90 10.79 -8.53
N ASN A 39 -16.64 12.06 -8.24
CA ASN A 39 -15.29 12.62 -8.22
C ASN A 39 -14.42 11.99 -7.11
N MET A 40 -15.04 11.65 -5.97
CA MET A 40 -14.34 10.96 -4.89
C MET A 40 -13.89 9.55 -5.33
N PHE A 41 -14.78 8.80 -6.00
CA PHE A 41 -14.42 7.50 -6.56
C PHE A 41 -13.40 7.60 -7.70
N ASP A 42 -13.48 8.63 -8.55
CA ASP A 42 -12.48 8.87 -9.61
C ASP A 42 -11.08 9.07 -9.02
N TYR A 43 -10.97 9.86 -7.95
CA TYR A 43 -9.71 10.06 -7.26
C TYR A 43 -9.22 8.78 -6.58
N ALA A 44 -10.11 8.06 -5.88
CA ALA A 44 -9.77 6.77 -5.27
C ALA A 44 -9.26 5.75 -6.31
N LEU A 45 -9.89 5.69 -7.48
CA LEU A 45 -9.45 4.85 -8.60
C LEU A 45 -8.11 5.28 -9.19
N SER A 46 -7.83 6.58 -9.25
CA SER A 46 -6.51 7.05 -9.68
C SER A 46 -5.40 6.55 -8.75
N LEU A 47 -5.64 6.56 -7.44
CA LEU A 47 -4.70 6.04 -6.45
C LEU A 47 -4.62 4.50 -6.50
N SER A 48 -5.73 3.78 -6.67
CA SER A 48 -5.70 2.31 -6.79
C SER A 48 -4.95 1.85 -8.03
N HIS A 49 -5.10 2.57 -9.15
CA HIS A 49 -4.32 2.32 -10.35
C HIS A 49 -2.82 2.55 -10.13
N GLU A 50 -2.43 3.63 -9.44
CA GLU A 50 -1.03 3.89 -9.10
C GLU A 50 -0.46 2.77 -8.22
N ILE A 51 -1.18 2.38 -7.15
CA ILE A 51 -0.78 1.29 -6.26
C ILE A 51 -0.56 0.00 -7.05
N LYS A 52 -1.51 -0.37 -7.90
CA LYS A 52 -1.44 -1.59 -8.73
C LYS A 52 -0.24 -1.55 -9.68
N ASN A 53 -0.07 -0.47 -10.43
CA ASN A 53 1.00 -0.35 -11.42
C ASN A 53 2.38 -0.36 -10.75
N GLN A 54 2.57 0.41 -9.67
CA GLN A 54 3.83 0.44 -8.94
C GLN A 54 4.15 -0.89 -8.27
N THR A 55 3.14 -1.60 -7.78
CA THR A 55 3.30 -2.94 -7.22
C THR A 55 3.72 -3.95 -8.29
N ASP A 56 3.08 -3.91 -9.47
CA ASP A 56 3.44 -4.79 -10.59
C ASP A 56 4.89 -4.54 -11.05
N GLU A 57 5.29 -3.27 -11.21
CA GLU A 57 6.66 -2.91 -11.57
C GLU A 57 7.66 -3.28 -10.47
N MET A 58 7.31 -3.10 -9.19
CA MET A 58 8.14 -3.49 -8.06
C MET A 58 8.39 -5.00 -8.02
N LEU A 59 7.34 -5.81 -8.20
CA LEU A 59 7.46 -7.27 -8.27
C LEU A 59 8.31 -7.68 -9.48
N ASN A 60 8.08 -7.10 -10.66
CA ASN A 60 8.86 -7.43 -11.85
C ASN A 60 10.34 -7.10 -11.67
N ASN A 61 10.66 -5.92 -11.12
CA ASN A 61 12.04 -5.54 -10.82
C ASN A 61 12.69 -6.51 -9.83
N PHE A 62 11.98 -6.89 -8.77
CA PHE A 62 12.48 -7.87 -7.80
C PHE A 62 12.72 -9.24 -8.42
N LEU A 63 11.78 -9.73 -9.22
CA LEU A 63 11.92 -11.02 -9.91
C LEU A 63 13.10 -11.01 -10.88
N GLN A 64 13.31 -9.92 -11.64
CA GLN A 64 14.46 -9.78 -12.51
C GLN A 64 15.79 -9.81 -11.74
N ASP A 65 15.86 -9.15 -10.59
CA ASP A 65 17.06 -9.13 -9.74
C ASP A 65 17.46 -10.53 -9.25
N ILE A 66 16.48 -11.38 -8.93
CA ILE A 66 16.73 -12.73 -8.39
C ILE A 66 16.77 -13.83 -9.46
N GLN A 67 16.22 -13.62 -10.66
CA GLN A 67 16.06 -14.63 -11.71
C GLN A 67 17.39 -15.17 -12.27
N TYR A 68 18.50 -14.43 -12.08
CA TYR A 68 19.82 -14.84 -12.55
C TYR A 68 20.60 -15.73 -11.57
N LYS A 69 20.04 -16.04 -10.38
CA LYS A 69 20.66 -16.99 -9.43
C LYS A 69 20.17 -18.42 -9.68
N PRO A 70 21.05 -19.35 -10.12
CA PRO A 70 20.68 -20.76 -10.27
C PRO A 70 20.18 -21.37 -8.94
N GLY A 71 19.14 -22.21 -8.99
CA GLY A 71 18.65 -22.94 -7.82
C GLY A 71 17.38 -22.39 -7.14
N ARG A 72 16.85 -21.24 -7.59
CA ARG A 72 15.63 -20.62 -7.01
C ARG A 72 14.30 -21.17 -7.58
N TRP A 73 14.24 -22.44 -7.95
CA TRP A 73 13.04 -23.10 -8.50
C TRP A 73 11.87 -23.15 -7.50
N TYR A 74 12.14 -23.05 -6.19
CA TYR A 74 11.12 -23.05 -5.13
C TYR A 74 10.21 -21.81 -5.14
N LEU A 75 10.56 -20.79 -5.91
CA LEU A 75 9.71 -19.61 -6.13
C LEU A 75 8.60 -19.88 -7.15
N ASP A 76 8.75 -20.90 -8.00
CA ASP A 76 7.73 -21.27 -8.98
C ASP A 76 6.58 -22.04 -8.30
N GLY A 77 5.36 -21.53 -8.45
CA GLY A 77 4.15 -22.21 -7.97
C GLY A 77 3.88 -22.14 -6.47
N ALA A 78 4.73 -21.47 -5.69
CA ALA A 78 4.45 -21.21 -4.28
C ALA A 78 3.21 -20.30 -4.13
N GLN A 79 2.09 -20.87 -3.66
CA GLN A 79 0.97 -20.04 -3.21
C GLN A 79 1.35 -19.39 -1.89
N SER A 80 1.69 -18.10 -1.95
CA SER A 80 1.91 -17.29 -0.77
C SER A 80 0.59 -17.10 0.00
N SER A 81 0.53 -17.63 1.22
CA SER A 81 -0.58 -17.34 2.13
C SER A 81 -0.45 -15.89 2.60
N CYS A 82 -1.30 -15.01 2.07
CA CYS A 82 -1.29 -13.60 2.44
C CYS A 82 -2.00 -13.39 3.77
N HIS A 83 -1.45 -12.54 4.64
CA HIS A 83 -2.01 -12.24 5.96
C HIS A 83 -3.45 -11.70 5.89
N THR A 84 -3.77 -10.97 4.83
CA THR A 84 -5.12 -10.44 4.53
C THR A 84 -6.14 -11.51 4.18
N SER A 85 -5.74 -12.72 3.81
CA SER A 85 -6.66 -13.82 3.46
C SER A 85 -7.43 -14.37 4.67
N THR A 86 -6.92 -14.12 5.88
CA THR A 86 -7.57 -14.52 7.13
C THR A 86 -8.77 -13.66 7.49
N PHE A 87 -8.93 -12.51 6.82
CA PHE A 87 -10.03 -11.60 7.04
C PHE A 87 -11.10 -11.82 5.98
N ALA A 88 -12.15 -12.54 6.34
CA ALA A 88 -13.39 -12.59 5.59
C ALA A 88 -14.45 -11.85 6.40
N ILE A 89 -14.94 -10.73 5.88
CA ILE A 89 -16.17 -10.14 6.41
C ILE A 89 -17.32 -11.09 6.01
N LEU A 90 -17.88 -11.79 6.98
CA LEU A 90 -19.06 -12.62 6.76
C LEU A 90 -20.28 -11.70 6.59
N LEU A 91 -20.77 -11.65 5.36
CA LEU A 91 -22.02 -10.97 5.01
C LEU A 91 -23.18 -11.98 5.10
N PRO A 92 -24.26 -11.67 5.84
CA PRO A 92 -25.50 -12.42 5.73
C PRO A 92 -26.04 -12.39 4.27
N GLU A 93 -26.61 -13.49 3.79
CA GLU A 93 -27.03 -13.62 2.38
C GLU A 93 -28.10 -12.58 1.98
N GLU A 94 -28.99 -12.24 2.92
CA GLU A 94 -30.14 -11.34 2.72
C GLU A 94 -29.82 -9.84 2.81
N GLU A 95 -28.54 -9.44 2.76
CA GLU A 95 -28.18 -8.02 2.89
C GLU A 95 -28.46 -7.19 1.63
N THR A 96 -28.84 -5.93 1.85
CA THR A 96 -29.10 -4.96 0.78
C THR A 96 -27.82 -4.65 -0.02
N LYS A 97 -27.97 -4.23 -1.29
CA LYS A 97 -26.82 -3.77 -2.10
C LYS A 97 -25.99 -2.73 -1.37
N GLN A 98 -26.64 -1.74 -0.74
CA GLN A 98 -25.98 -0.68 0.03
C GLN A 98 -25.11 -1.24 1.15
N ILE A 99 -25.65 -2.17 1.94
CA ILE A 99 -24.91 -2.80 3.05
C ILE A 99 -23.71 -3.58 2.52
N LYS A 100 -23.89 -4.39 1.48
CA LYS A 100 -22.78 -5.10 0.80
C LYS A 100 -21.69 -4.13 0.34
N GLY A 101 -22.06 -2.97 -0.19
CA GLY A 101 -21.13 -1.92 -0.60
C GLY A 101 -20.36 -1.29 0.58
N ILE A 102 -21.02 -1.07 1.72
CA ILE A 102 -20.35 -0.59 2.95
C ILE A 102 -19.31 -1.59 3.45
N PHE A 103 -19.64 -2.87 3.46
CA PHE A 103 -18.72 -3.92 3.86
C PHE A 103 -17.53 -4.07 2.90
N LEU A 104 -17.73 -3.88 1.59
CA LEU A 104 -16.61 -3.82 0.63
C LEU A 104 -15.69 -2.61 0.89
N LEU A 105 -16.24 -1.45 1.25
CA LEU A 105 -15.44 -0.28 1.66
C LEU A 105 -14.64 -0.58 2.94
N GLN A 106 -15.24 -1.28 3.91
CA GLN A 106 -14.55 -1.75 5.12
C GLN A 106 -13.42 -2.72 4.78
N GLU A 107 -13.68 -3.70 3.91
CA GLU A 107 -12.67 -4.66 3.48
C GLU A 107 -11.46 -3.94 2.86
N ILE A 108 -11.70 -2.93 2.03
CA ILE A 108 -10.63 -2.10 1.45
C ILE A 108 -9.83 -1.39 2.56
N LEU A 109 -10.50 -0.75 3.53
CA LEU A 109 -9.82 -0.10 4.66
C LEU A 109 -8.96 -1.09 5.46
N THR A 110 -9.49 -2.29 5.71
CA THR A 110 -8.76 -3.34 6.43
C THR A 110 -7.52 -3.77 5.68
N MET A 111 -7.61 -3.98 4.36
CA MET A 111 -6.45 -4.32 3.54
C MET A 111 -5.41 -3.20 3.55
N LEU A 112 -5.82 -1.94 3.35
CA LEU A 112 -4.91 -0.80 3.36
C LEU A 112 -4.18 -0.67 4.71
N GLY A 113 -4.90 -0.84 5.81
CA GLY A 113 -4.32 -0.85 7.16
C GLY A 113 -3.31 -1.98 7.36
N ALA A 114 -3.64 -3.19 6.91
CA ALA A 114 -2.80 -4.38 7.03
C ALA A 114 -1.48 -4.30 6.24
N TRP A 115 -1.38 -3.41 5.25
CA TRP A 115 -0.18 -3.23 4.41
C TRP A 115 0.79 -2.18 4.91
N LYS A 116 0.40 -1.38 5.92
CA LYS A 116 1.24 -0.31 6.47
C LYS A 116 2.57 -0.83 7.03
N ASP A 117 2.51 -1.74 7.99
CA ASP A 117 3.72 -2.25 8.67
C ASP A 117 4.61 -3.08 7.72
N PRO A 118 4.07 -3.99 6.88
CA PRO A 118 4.91 -4.73 5.92
C PRO A 118 5.68 -3.83 4.96
N LEU A 119 5.06 -2.76 4.44
CA LEU A 119 5.74 -1.83 3.53
C LEU A 119 6.84 -1.03 4.22
N ASP A 120 6.61 -0.59 5.46
CA ASP A 120 7.62 0.10 6.26
C ASP A 120 8.83 -0.80 6.54
N HIS A 121 8.57 -2.07 6.85
CA HIS A 121 9.62 -3.08 7.01
C HIS A 121 10.38 -3.34 5.70
N VAL A 122 9.71 -3.43 4.55
CA VAL A 122 10.40 -3.58 3.25
C VAL A 122 11.36 -2.42 3.01
N VAL A 123 10.89 -1.17 3.16
CA VAL A 123 11.73 0.03 2.96
C VAL A 123 12.91 0.03 3.91
N THR A 124 12.66 -0.31 5.18
CA THR A 124 13.67 -0.31 6.23
C THR A 124 14.73 -1.39 6.02
N GLU A 125 14.33 -2.64 5.78
CA GLU A 125 15.26 -3.77 5.67
C GLU A 125 16.06 -3.70 4.36
N LEU A 126 15.43 -3.36 3.23
CA LEU A 126 16.17 -3.20 1.96
C LEU A 126 17.12 -2.00 2.00
N GLY A 127 16.77 -0.94 2.74
CA GLY A 127 17.62 0.24 2.91
C GLY A 127 18.87 0.01 3.76
N ARG A 128 18.94 -1.10 4.52
CA ARG A 128 20.12 -1.48 5.33
C ARG A 128 21.12 -2.35 4.57
N MET A 129 20.78 -2.81 3.37
CA MET A 129 21.67 -3.63 2.56
C MET A 129 22.87 -2.80 2.07
N GLU A 130 24.05 -3.43 1.99
CA GLU A 130 25.26 -2.79 1.45
C GLU A 130 25.03 -2.28 0.02
N GLU A 131 24.39 -3.10 -0.81
CA GLU A 131 23.88 -2.74 -2.13
C GLU A 131 22.35 -2.66 -2.10
N ALA A 132 21.83 -1.51 -1.68
CA ALA A 132 20.39 -1.30 -1.55
C ALA A 132 19.69 -1.22 -2.92
N PRO A 133 18.59 -1.96 -3.15
CA PRO A 133 17.82 -1.89 -4.39
C PRO A 133 16.95 -0.63 -4.42
N THR A 134 17.58 0.52 -4.71
CA THR A 134 16.97 1.86 -4.62
C THR A 134 15.68 2.01 -5.44
N ALA A 135 15.59 1.37 -6.62
CA ALA A 135 14.39 1.39 -7.45
C ALA A 135 13.21 0.67 -6.77
N ILE A 136 13.44 -0.46 -6.11
CA ILE A 136 12.40 -1.21 -5.37
C ILE A 136 11.96 -0.39 -4.16
N ILE A 137 12.90 0.18 -3.41
CA ILE A 137 12.63 1.03 -2.25
C ILE A 137 11.81 2.27 -2.64
N ALA A 138 12.15 2.93 -3.76
CA ALA A 138 11.41 4.10 -4.25
C ALA A 138 9.95 3.74 -4.56
N ARG A 139 9.71 2.60 -5.21
CA ARG A 139 8.36 2.12 -5.52
C ARG A 139 7.57 1.75 -4.27
N ALA A 140 8.19 1.06 -3.32
CA ALA A 140 7.56 0.75 -2.04
C ALA A 140 7.09 2.02 -1.30
N ASN A 141 7.89 3.09 -1.33
CA ASN A 141 7.50 4.39 -0.77
C ASN A 141 6.33 5.04 -1.53
N ILE A 142 6.31 4.97 -2.86
CA ILE A 142 5.18 5.47 -3.68
C ILE A 142 3.90 4.70 -3.31
N VAL A 143 3.98 3.37 -3.27
CA VAL A 143 2.84 2.51 -2.90
C VAL A 143 2.33 2.85 -1.49
N GLY A 144 3.22 2.93 -0.49
CA GLY A 144 2.84 3.28 0.88
C GLY A 144 2.17 4.65 0.97
N THR A 145 2.69 5.64 0.24
CA THR A 145 2.11 6.99 0.18
C THR A 145 0.72 6.98 -0.47
N ALA A 146 0.58 6.28 -1.60
CA ALA A 146 -0.69 6.16 -2.31
C ALA A 146 -1.74 5.40 -1.49
N MET A 147 -1.34 4.36 -0.73
CA MET A 147 -2.21 3.62 0.17
C MET A 147 -2.76 4.50 1.31
N VAL A 148 -1.92 5.34 1.92
CA VAL A 148 -2.37 6.31 2.94
C VAL A 148 -3.38 7.29 2.35
N GLY A 149 -3.10 7.83 1.16
CA GLY A 149 -4.03 8.71 0.46
C GLY A 149 -5.36 8.03 0.13
N LEU A 150 -5.29 6.78 -0.32
CA LEU A 150 -6.48 6.00 -0.66
C LEU A 150 -7.31 5.71 0.59
N GLN A 151 -6.67 5.32 1.69
CA GLN A 151 -7.35 5.03 2.96
C GLN A 151 -8.17 6.24 3.44
N GLU A 152 -7.60 7.44 3.39
CA GLU A 152 -8.31 8.68 3.68
C GLU A 152 -9.47 8.94 2.69
N GLY A 153 -9.24 8.71 1.39
CA GLY A 153 -10.30 8.82 0.37
C GLY A 153 -11.49 7.88 0.64
N ILE A 154 -11.22 6.64 1.05
CA ILE A 154 -12.27 5.66 1.39
C ILE A 154 -13.04 6.07 2.64
N ARG A 155 -12.37 6.56 3.69
CA ARG A 155 -13.05 7.10 4.88
C ARG A 155 -14.04 8.21 4.53
N ARG A 156 -13.65 9.12 3.63
CA ARG A 156 -14.53 10.22 3.16
C ARG A 156 -15.72 9.71 2.37
N ILE A 157 -15.50 8.75 1.46
CA ILE A 157 -16.58 8.10 0.70
C ILE A 157 -17.57 7.44 1.65
N LEU A 158 -17.05 6.67 2.62
CA LEU A 158 -17.86 5.94 3.58
C LEU A 158 -18.66 6.87 4.50
N GLY A 159 -18.04 7.94 5.01
CA GLY A 159 -18.73 8.95 5.80
C GLY A 159 -19.84 9.69 5.04
N LYS A 160 -19.74 9.78 3.71
CA LYS A 160 -20.78 10.35 2.86
C LYS A 160 -21.93 9.38 2.55
N ILE A 161 -21.63 8.09 2.37
CA ILE A 161 -22.62 7.05 2.08
C ILE A 161 -23.37 6.62 3.34
N TYR A 162 -22.68 6.59 4.49
CA TYR A 162 -23.23 6.13 5.76
C TYR A 162 -22.72 7.01 6.92
N PRO A 163 -23.35 8.18 7.14
CA PRO A 163 -23.00 9.06 8.24
C PRO A 163 -23.16 8.35 9.59
N GLY A 164 -22.13 8.38 10.43
CA GLY A 164 -22.11 7.68 11.72
C GLY A 164 -21.45 6.29 11.70
N PHE A 165 -20.92 5.89 10.54
CA PHE A 165 -20.08 4.69 10.42
C PHE A 165 -18.92 4.70 11.44
N LYS A 166 -18.70 3.55 12.09
CA LYS A 166 -17.52 3.31 12.94
C LYS A 166 -16.59 2.32 12.23
N GLU A 167 -15.39 2.78 11.90
CA GLU A 167 -14.35 1.93 11.33
C GLU A 167 -13.93 0.86 12.33
N PHE A 168 -13.62 -0.32 11.81
CA PHE A 168 -12.95 -1.35 12.56
C PHE A 168 -11.45 -1.12 12.38
N GLU A 169 -10.76 -0.68 13.44
CA GLU A 169 -9.33 -0.32 13.38
C GLU A 169 -8.39 -1.51 13.54
N GLU A 170 -8.93 -2.72 13.78
CA GLU A 170 -8.09 -3.92 13.86
C GLU A 170 -7.87 -4.52 12.47
N TYR A 171 -6.60 -4.69 12.13
CA TYR A 171 -6.16 -5.23 10.86
C TYR A 171 -5.39 -6.53 11.06
N PRO A 172 -5.45 -7.48 10.11
CA PRO A 172 -4.63 -8.68 10.16
C PRO A 172 -3.15 -8.35 10.31
N PHE A 173 -2.50 -8.91 11.33
CA PHE A 173 -1.08 -8.69 11.59
C PHE A 173 -0.20 -9.54 10.67
N TRP A 174 0.83 -8.93 10.09
CA TRP A 174 1.82 -9.64 9.28
C TRP A 174 2.97 -10.19 10.14
N LYS A 175 3.19 -11.50 10.09
CA LYS A 175 4.18 -12.21 10.92
C LYS A 175 5.51 -12.51 10.21
N GLY A 176 5.75 -11.90 9.04
CA GLY A 176 6.89 -12.26 8.18
C GLY A 176 8.22 -11.54 8.46
N LEU A 177 8.28 -10.66 9.48
CA LEU A 177 9.48 -9.85 9.75
C LEU A 177 10.72 -10.69 10.03
N ALA A 178 10.60 -11.76 10.83
CA ALA A 178 11.73 -12.63 11.15
C ALA A 178 12.31 -13.29 9.88
N SER A 179 11.46 -13.70 8.93
CA SER A 179 11.92 -14.26 7.65
C SER A 179 12.60 -13.21 6.78
N LEU A 180 12.12 -11.97 6.80
CA LEU A 180 12.72 -10.85 6.09
C LEU A 180 14.11 -10.47 6.63
N GLN A 181 14.32 -10.60 7.94
CA GLN A 181 15.58 -10.32 8.64
C GLN A 181 16.51 -11.53 8.75
N SER A 182 16.12 -12.69 8.21
CA SER A 182 16.91 -13.93 8.30
C SER A 182 18.32 -13.75 7.74
N SER A 183 19.33 -14.41 8.32
CA SER A 183 20.67 -14.46 7.72
C SER A 183 20.71 -15.34 6.46
N ASP A 184 19.75 -16.24 6.31
CA ASP A 184 19.58 -17.10 5.13
C ASP A 184 18.99 -16.29 3.95
N GLU A 185 19.76 -16.21 2.86
CA GLU A 185 19.37 -15.45 1.67
C GLU A 185 18.12 -16.02 0.98
N ASP A 186 17.98 -17.35 0.91
CA ASP A 186 16.84 -17.99 0.25
C ASP A 186 15.54 -17.75 1.03
N LEU A 187 15.61 -17.80 2.36
CA LEU A 187 14.46 -17.44 3.20
C LEU A 187 14.06 -15.97 3.06
N ARG A 188 15.03 -15.03 3.00
CA ARG A 188 14.73 -13.61 2.76
C ARG A 188 14.08 -13.39 1.39
N VAL A 189 14.64 -13.98 0.34
CA VAL A 189 14.13 -13.85 -1.03
C VAL A 189 12.74 -14.45 -1.15
N PHE A 190 12.50 -15.61 -0.54
CA PHE A 190 11.17 -16.22 -0.48
C PHE A 190 10.16 -15.33 0.24
N ALA A 191 10.55 -14.75 1.38
CA ALA A 191 9.69 -13.86 2.15
C ALA A 191 9.30 -12.60 1.36
N LEU A 192 10.27 -11.96 0.70
CA LEU A 192 10.03 -10.79 -0.17
C LEU A 192 9.17 -11.15 -1.38
N SER A 193 9.47 -12.24 -2.07
CA SER A 193 8.69 -12.72 -3.22
C SER A 193 7.23 -12.94 -2.84
N SER A 194 7.00 -13.67 -1.74
CA SER A 194 5.66 -13.95 -1.21
C SER A 194 4.94 -12.65 -0.84
N LEU A 195 5.64 -11.71 -0.19
CA LEU A 195 5.07 -10.43 0.21
C LEU A 195 4.65 -9.58 -1.00
N PHE A 196 5.49 -9.48 -2.03
CA PHE A 196 5.18 -8.71 -3.23
C PHE A 196 4.07 -9.33 -4.08
N GLN A 197 4.00 -10.66 -4.16
CA GLN A 197 2.87 -11.36 -4.79
C GLN A 197 1.55 -11.08 -4.05
N CYS A 198 1.57 -11.10 -2.71
CA CYS A 198 0.41 -10.75 -1.90
C CYS A 198 -0.03 -9.30 -2.09
N LEU A 199 0.92 -8.37 -2.14
CA LEU A 199 0.63 -6.96 -2.39
C LEU A 199 -0.01 -6.76 -3.76
N LYS A 200 0.50 -7.45 -4.78
CA LYS A 200 -0.07 -7.46 -6.13
C LYS A 200 -1.51 -7.95 -6.11
N ARG A 201 -1.76 -9.12 -5.53
CA ARG A 201 -3.10 -9.71 -5.41
C ARG A 201 -4.08 -8.75 -4.73
N ASP A 202 -3.68 -8.18 -3.60
CA ASP A 202 -4.55 -7.29 -2.83
C ASP A 202 -4.79 -5.96 -3.53
N SER A 203 -3.77 -5.39 -4.21
CA SER A 203 -3.94 -4.17 -5.02
C SER A 203 -4.95 -4.34 -6.16
N GLN A 204 -4.93 -5.50 -6.83
CA GLN A 204 -5.88 -5.84 -7.89
C GLN A 204 -7.31 -6.01 -7.34
N LYS A 205 -7.44 -6.59 -6.14
CA LYS A 205 -8.73 -6.75 -5.46
C LYS A 205 -9.31 -5.40 -5.04
N ILE A 206 -8.50 -4.52 -4.45
CA ILE A 206 -8.89 -3.15 -4.10
C ILE A 206 -9.37 -2.40 -5.35
N ASP A 207 -8.59 -2.42 -6.44
CA ASP A 207 -8.94 -1.77 -7.70
C ASP A 207 -10.28 -2.26 -8.27
N SER A 208 -10.49 -3.58 -8.28
CA SER A 208 -11.72 -4.20 -8.77
C SER A 208 -12.93 -3.86 -7.91
N ASN A 209 -12.77 -3.91 -6.58
CA ASN A 209 -13.83 -3.54 -5.64
C ASN A 209 -14.21 -2.06 -5.77
N LEU A 210 -13.25 -1.16 -5.98
CA LEU A 210 -13.55 0.27 -6.18
C LEU A 210 -14.34 0.53 -7.46
N LYS A 211 -14.05 -0.20 -8.55
CA LYS A 211 -14.83 -0.13 -9.79
C LYS A 211 -16.28 -0.53 -9.53
N LEU A 212 -16.49 -1.65 -8.84
CA LEU A 212 -17.81 -2.13 -8.46
C LEU A 212 -18.56 -1.11 -7.59
N LEU A 213 -17.89 -0.53 -6.58
CA LEU A 213 -18.47 0.44 -5.66
C LEU A 213 -18.84 1.75 -6.35
N LYS A 214 -17.99 2.24 -7.28
CA LYS A 214 -18.31 3.41 -8.10
C LYS A 214 -19.57 3.16 -8.93
N CYS A 215 -19.65 2.00 -9.59
CA CYS A 215 -20.85 1.59 -10.34
C CYS A 215 -22.10 1.60 -9.47
N GLN A 216 -21.99 1.13 -8.23
CA GLN A 216 -23.12 1.03 -7.33
C GLN A 216 -23.58 2.38 -6.75
N PHE A 217 -22.65 3.25 -6.36
CA PHE A 217 -22.96 4.45 -5.57
C PHE A 217 -22.86 5.76 -6.35
N ALA A 218 -22.16 5.79 -7.48
CA ALA A 218 -21.97 7.00 -8.27
C ALA A 218 -22.77 7.01 -9.58
N TYR A 219 -23.20 5.85 -10.09
CA TYR A 219 -24.01 5.76 -11.30
C TYR A 219 -25.40 5.20 -10.98
N ALA A 220 -26.45 5.98 -11.29
CA ALA A 220 -27.85 5.57 -11.05
C ALA A 220 -28.40 4.60 -12.10
N ARG A 221 -27.75 4.48 -13.27
CA ARG A 221 -28.12 3.56 -14.36
C ARG A 221 -26.88 3.13 -15.14
N GLY A 222 -26.52 1.86 -15.03
CA GLY A 222 -25.56 1.19 -15.92
C GLY A 222 -24.09 1.52 -15.66
N CYS A 223 -23.41 0.57 -15.04
CA CYS A 223 -22.14 0.11 -15.58
C CYS A 223 -22.45 -1.10 -16.49
#